data_AF-A0A553MNX7-F1
#
_entry.id   AF-A0A553MNX7-F1
#
_cell.length_a   1.000
_cell.length_b   1.000
_cell.length_c   1.000
_cell.angle_alpha   90.00
_cell.angle_beta   90.00
_cell.angle_gamma   90.00
#
_symmetry.space_group_name_H-M   'P 1'
#
loop_
_entity.id
_entity.type
_entity.pdbx_description
1 polymer ?
#
loop_
_entity_poly.entity_id
_entity_poly.type
_entity_poly.pdbx_seq_one_letter_code
_entity_poly.pdbx_strand_id
1 'polypeptide(L)'
;MRFRYKCEGRSAGSIPGERSSDNNRTYPSIQILNVTRKGKVRVTLVTKSEPHKPHPHDLVGKDCKDGYYEAEFGPERRVIAFQNLGIQCVRRREVRDAIMQRVERGINPFNGEKHSLSLS
;
A
#
# COMPACT_ATOMS: atom_id res chain seq x y z
N MET A 1 -3.11 -11.78 -10.44
CA MET A 1 -3.12 -10.37 -10.92
C MET A 1 -1.77 -10.07 -11.56
N ARG A 2 -1.73 -9.33 -12.68
CA ARG A 2 -0.46 -8.91 -13.33
C ARG A 2 -0.10 -7.48 -12.92
N PHE A 3 1.15 -7.22 -12.55
CA PHE A 3 1.66 -5.86 -12.39
C PHE A 3 1.78 -5.17 -13.75
N ARG A 4 1.59 -3.86 -13.79
CA ARG A 4 1.49 -3.11 -15.05
C ARG A 4 2.63 -2.12 -15.16
N TYR A 5 3.21 -1.97 -16.35
CA TYR A 5 4.21 -0.93 -16.59
C TYR A 5 3.55 0.43 -16.85
N LYS A 6 4.24 1.51 -16.50
CA LYS A 6 3.81 2.90 -16.79
C LYS A 6 3.43 3.12 -18.26
N CYS A 7 4.14 2.47 -19.18
CA CYS A 7 3.96 2.63 -20.62
C CYS A 7 2.74 1.89 -21.20
N GLU A 8 2.02 1.08 -20.41
CA GLU A 8 0.86 0.33 -20.92
C GLU A 8 -0.38 1.21 -21.18
N GLY A 9 -0.43 2.43 -20.65
CA GLY A 9 -1.51 3.41 -20.91
C GLY A 9 -2.91 3.00 -20.41
N ARG A 10 -3.04 1.84 -19.75
CA ARG A 10 -4.27 1.35 -19.11
C ARG A 10 -4.16 1.50 -17.60
N SER A 11 -5.29 1.50 -16.90
CA SER A 11 -5.27 1.42 -15.43
C SER A 11 -4.51 0.17 -14.99
N ALA A 12 -3.84 0.23 -13.83
CA ALA A 12 -3.12 -0.91 -13.29
C ALA A 12 -4.04 -2.04 -12.77
N GLY A 13 -5.36 -1.91 -12.99
CA GLY A 13 -6.39 -2.77 -12.43
C GLY A 13 -6.60 -2.55 -10.93
N SER A 14 -7.37 -3.45 -10.33
CA SER A 14 -7.61 -3.50 -8.89
C SER A 14 -7.09 -4.82 -8.33
N ILE A 15 -6.42 -4.77 -7.16
CA ILE A 15 -6.05 -5.95 -6.40
C ILE A 15 -7.36 -6.58 -5.89
N PRO A 16 -7.68 -7.83 -6.26
CA PRO A 16 -8.87 -8.50 -5.76
C PRO A 16 -8.66 -8.93 -4.30
N GLY A 17 -9.75 -9.01 -3.55
CA GLY A 17 -9.77 -9.67 -2.25
C GLY A 17 -9.59 -11.19 -2.43
N GLU A 18 -9.14 -11.85 -1.37
CA GLU A 18 -8.88 -13.30 -1.38
C GLU A 18 -10.09 -14.13 -1.82
N ARG A 19 -11.31 -13.70 -1.44
CA ARG A 19 -12.57 -14.39 -1.76
C ARG A 19 -13.25 -13.84 -3.02
N SER A 20 -12.54 -13.05 -3.82
CA SER A 20 -13.11 -12.47 -5.04
C SER A 20 -13.37 -13.56 -6.08
N SER A 21 -14.50 -13.47 -6.75
CA SER A 21 -14.89 -14.31 -7.89
C SER A 21 -15.36 -13.44 -9.06
N ASP A 22 -15.61 -14.06 -10.21
CA ASP A 22 -16.13 -13.33 -11.39
C ASP A 22 -17.50 -12.70 -11.14
N ASN A 23 -18.35 -13.39 -10.38
CA ASN A 23 -19.71 -12.92 -10.06
C ASN A 23 -19.79 -12.07 -8.79
N ASN A 24 -18.79 -12.14 -7.92
CA ASN A 24 -18.75 -11.37 -6.68
C ASN A 24 -17.34 -10.84 -6.43
N ARG A 25 -17.07 -9.63 -6.94
CA ARG A 25 -15.78 -8.98 -6.75
C ARG A 25 -15.66 -8.44 -5.34
N THR A 26 -14.63 -8.90 -4.64
CA THR A 26 -14.24 -8.37 -3.32
C THR A 26 -12.87 -7.71 -3.42
N TYR A 27 -12.49 -6.95 -2.40
CA TYR A 27 -11.26 -6.17 -2.38
C TYR A 27 -10.54 -6.37 -1.05
N PRO A 28 -9.20 -6.18 -1.01
CA PRO A 28 -8.48 -6.08 0.24
C PRO A 28 -9.19 -5.07 1.14
N SER A 29 -9.45 -5.48 2.37
CA SER A 29 -10.19 -4.67 3.32
C SER A 29 -9.59 -4.84 4.70
N ILE A 30 -9.58 -3.77 5.48
CA ILE A 30 -9.21 -3.80 6.89
C ILE A 30 -10.37 -3.29 7.74
N GLN A 31 -10.41 -3.72 8.99
CA GLN A 31 -11.30 -3.17 10.00
C GLN A 31 -10.48 -2.54 11.12
N ILE A 32 -10.77 -1.28 11.42
CA ILE A 32 -10.15 -0.55 12.52
C ILE A 32 -11.00 -0.77 13.76
N LEU A 33 -10.42 -1.43 14.75
CA LEU A 33 -11.07 -1.75 16.02
C LEU A 33 -10.69 -0.71 17.07
N ASN A 34 -11.59 -0.47 18.03
CA ASN A 34 -11.34 0.35 19.23
C ASN A 34 -10.92 1.81 18.96
N VAL A 35 -11.33 2.40 17.83
CA VAL A 35 -11.06 3.81 17.50
C VAL A 35 -12.37 4.60 17.43
N THR A 36 -12.41 5.71 18.17
CA THR A 36 -13.54 6.66 18.21
C THR A 36 -13.21 8.01 17.57
N ARG A 37 -11.97 8.17 17.08
CA ARG A 37 -11.44 9.43 16.55
C ARG A 37 -11.19 9.32 15.06
N LYS A 38 -11.07 10.46 14.38
CA LYS A 38 -10.56 10.48 13.00
C LYS A 38 -9.11 10.00 12.99
N GLY A 39 -8.73 9.33 11.91
CA GLY A 39 -7.36 8.88 11.69
C GLY A 39 -7.04 8.76 10.22
N LYS A 40 -5.86 8.23 9.93
CA LYS A 40 -5.34 8.07 8.58
C LYS A 40 -4.78 6.67 8.42
N VAL A 41 -5.16 6.02 7.33
CA VAL A 41 -4.57 4.75 6.91
C VAL A 41 -3.59 5.02 5.77
N ARG A 42 -2.42 4.40 5.84
CA ARG A 42 -1.42 4.42 4.76
C ARG A 42 -1.10 2.98 4.37
N VAL A 43 -1.08 2.69 3.08
CA VAL A 43 -0.67 1.38 2.53
C VAL A 43 0.55 1.59 1.63
N THR A 44 1.62 0.85 1.92
CA THR A 44 2.90 0.91 1.19
C THR A 44 3.29 -0.50 0.76
N LEU A 45 4.09 -0.61 -0.32
CA LEU A 45 4.64 -1.91 -0.75
C LEU A 45 5.97 -2.17 -0.06
N VAL A 46 6.17 -3.41 0.37
CA VAL A 46 7.41 -3.88 1.02
C VAL A 46 7.89 -5.20 0.42
N THR A 47 9.15 -5.56 0.67
CA THR A 47 9.71 -6.86 0.27
C THR A 47 9.08 -8.00 1.06
N LYS A 48 8.91 -9.17 0.41
CA LYS A 48 8.30 -10.36 1.02
C LYS A 48 9.12 -10.93 2.19
N SER A 49 10.44 -10.96 2.06
CA SER A 49 11.33 -11.55 3.06
C SER A 49 11.75 -10.53 4.11
N GLU A 50 11.91 -11.00 5.35
CA GLU A 50 12.53 -10.24 6.43
C GLU A 50 14.04 -10.01 6.17
N PRO A 51 14.60 -8.87 6.61
CA PRO A 51 13.88 -7.70 7.12
C PRO A 51 13.11 -7.01 5.98
N HIS A 52 11.85 -6.65 6.24
CA HIS A 52 10.99 -6.01 5.25
C HIS A 52 11.51 -4.61 4.89
N LYS A 53 11.72 -4.36 3.61
CA LYS A 53 12.24 -3.09 3.06
C LYS A 53 11.23 -2.46 2.12
N PRO A 54 11.28 -1.13 1.91
CA PRO A 54 10.43 -0.47 0.91
C PRO A 54 10.60 -1.09 -0.48
N HIS A 55 9.50 -1.44 -1.14
CA HIS A 55 9.53 -2.01 -2.48
C HIS A 55 9.67 -0.90 -3.54
N PRO A 56 10.41 -1.13 -4.65
CA PRO A 56 10.58 -0.14 -5.71
C PRO A 56 9.35 0.05 -6.62
N HIS A 57 8.31 -0.77 -6.47
CA HIS A 57 7.08 -0.62 -7.25
C HIS A 57 6.15 0.41 -6.61
N ASP A 58 5.21 0.93 -7.40
CA ASP A 58 4.21 1.89 -6.95
C ASP A 58 2.87 1.21 -6.71
N LEU A 59 2.20 1.57 -5.60
CA LEU A 59 0.75 1.53 -5.55
C LEU A 59 0.21 2.71 -6.35
N VAL A 60 -0.76 2.42 -7.21
CA VAL A 60 -1.41 3.41 -8.07
C VAL A 60 -2.92 3.24 -8.05
N GLY A 61 -3.62 4.33 -8.34
CA GLY A 61 -5.08 4.39 -8.39
C GLY A 61 -5.63 5.49 -7.49
N LYS A 62 -6.90 5.36 -7.08
CA LYS A 62 -7.56 6.41 -6.29
C LYS A 62 -6.86 6.57 -4.94
N ASP A 63 -6.63 7.82 -4.53
CA ASP A 63 -5.97 8.20 -3.27
C ASP A 63 -4.52 7.68 -3.13
N CYS A 64 -3.90 7.27 -4.25
CA CYS A 64 -2.48 6.96 -4.30
C CYS A 64 -1.68 8.18 -4.73
N LYS A 65 -0.57 8.44 -4.04
CA LYS A 65 0.44 9.43 -4.40
C LYS A 65 1.80 8.88 -4.06
N ASP A 66 2.79 9.22 -4.87
CA ASP A 66 4.19 8.85 -4.60
C ASP A 66 4.37 7.36 -4.29
N GLY A 67 3.61 6.49 -4.98
CA GLY A 67 3.68 5.04 -4.86
C GLY A 67 3.09 4.42 -3.58
N TYR A 68 2.35 5.18 -2.77
CA TYR A 68 1.58 4.65 -1.64
C TYR A 68 0.14 5.15 -1.66
N TYR A 69 -0.75 4.42 -1.01
CA TYR A 69 -2.15 4.84 -0.77
C TYR A 69 -2.26 5.55 0.57
N GLU A 70 -3.06 6.61 0.65
CA GLU A 70 -3.38 7.27 1.91
C GLU A 70 -4.80 7.82 1.92
N ALA A 71 -5.56 7.51 2.97
CA ALA A 71 -6.90 8.05 3.15
C ALA A 71 -7.20 8.30 4.63
N GLU A 72 -8.06 9.28 4.88
CA GLU A 72 -8.60 9.53 6.21
C GLU A 72 -9.83 8.66 6.47
N PHE A 73 -10.02 8.29 7.74
CA PHE A 73 -11.21 7.60 8.22
C PHE A 73 -11.79 8.29 9.44
N GLY A 74 -13.09 8.17 9.63
CA GLY A 74 -13.83 8.73 10.76
C GLY A 74 -14.48 7.65 11.63
N PRO A 75 -15.10 8.03 12.77
CA PRO A 75 -15.67 7.10 13.73
C PRO A 75 -16.76 6.17 13.17
N GLU A 76 -17.51 6.67 12.17
CA GLU A 76 -18.59 5.93 11.50
C GLU A 76 -18.08 4.89 10.50
N ARG A 77 -16.85 5.05 9.98
CA ARG A 77 -16.31 4.20 8.91
C ARG A 77 -15.16 3.37 9.43
N ARG A 78 -15.50 2.21 10.00
CA ARG A 78 -14.53 1.28 10.59
C ARG A 78 -13.95 0.27 9.60
N VAL A 79 -14.67 -0.02 8.51
CA VAL A 79 -14.20 -0.91 7.45
C VAL A 79 -13.74 -0.09 6.24
N ILE A 80 -12.50 -0.31 5.82
CA ILE A 80 -11.89 0.35 4.67
C ILE A 80 -11.61 -0.72 3.63
N ALA A 81 -12.28 -0.62 2.49
CA ALA A 81 -12.06 -1.47 1.32
C ALA A 81 -11.25 -0.71 0.26
N PHE A 82 -10.18 -1.34 -0.22
CA PHE A 82 -9.23 -0.74 -1.13
C PHE A 82 -9.53 -1.10 -2.60
N GLN A 83 -10.63 -0.58 -3.13
CA GLN A 83 -11.21 -1.04 -4.41
C GLN A 83 -10.40 -0.66 -5.65
N ASN A 84 -9.56 0.37 -5.56
CA ASN A 84 -8.87 0.98 -6.70
C ASN A 84 -7.35 0.95 -6.53
N LEU A 85 -6.81 -0.09 -5.90
CA LEU A 85 -5.36 -0.28 -5.80
C LEU A 85 -4.86 -1.15 -6.93
N GLY A 86 -3.98 -0.61 -7.76
CA GLY A 86 -3.18 -1.36 -8.71
C GLY A 86 -1.70 -1.30 -8.34
N ILE A 87 -0.91 -2.21 -8.91
CA ILE A 87 0.54 -2.22 -8.74
C ILE A 87 1.19 -1.89 -10.07
N GLN A 88 1.93 -0.79 -10.08
CA GLN A 88 2.73 -0.35 -11.21
C GLN A 88 4.19 -0.77 -11.01
N CYS A 89 4.68 -1.67 -11.86
CA CYS A 89 6.05 -2.13 -11.80
C CYS A 89 7.01 -1.14 -12.46
N VAL A 90 8.17 -0.96 -11.83
CA VAL A 90 9.29 -0.18 -12.38
C VAL A 90 10.21 -1.06 -13.19
N ARG A 91 10.89 -0.49 -14.18
CA ARG A 91 11.89 -1.24 -14.96
C ARG A 91 13.16 -1.42 -14.14
N ARG A 92 13.93 -2.46 -14.46
CA ARG A 92 15.19 -2.78 -13.74
C ARG A 92 16.14 -1.58 -13.62
N ARG A 93 16.25 -0.76 -14.68
CA ARG A 93 17.09 0.44 -14.71
C ARG A 93 16.62 1.57 -13.78
N GLU A 94 15.35 1.57 -13.40
CA GLU A 94 14.70 2.61 -12.58
C GLU A 94 14.62 2.21 -11.09
N VAL A 95 15.01 0.97 -10.75
CA VAL A 95 14.91 0.45 -9.38
C VAL A 95 15.69 1.31 -8.39
N ARG A 96 16.91 1.73 -8.74
CA ARG A 96 17.76 2.55 -7.86
C ARG A 96 17.07 3.87 -7.52
N ASP A 97 16.58 4.57 -8.53
CA ASP A 97 15.91 5.86 -8.36
C ASP A 97 14.61 5.73 -7.56
N ALA A 98 13.83 4.68 -7.82
CA ALA A 98 12.62 4.39 -7.06
C ALA A 98 12.92 4.14 -5.57
N ILE A 99 13.97 3.38 -5.25
CA ILE A 99 14.38 3.17 -3.85
C ILE A 99 14.85 4.48 -3.20
N MET A 100 15.65 5.30 -3.89
CA MET A 100 16.09 6.60 -3.36
C MET A 100 14.90 7.51 -3.03
N GLN A 101 13.89 7.55 -3.91
CA GLN A 101 12.64 8.28 -3.65
C GLN A 101 11.91 7.77 -2.40
N ARG A 102 11.91 6.45 -2.11
CA ARG A 102 11.33 5.92 -0.87
C ARG A 102 12.05 6.45 0.37
N VAL A 103 13.38 6.46 0.32
CA VAL A 103 14.23 6.92 1.43
C VAL A 103 14.03 8.41 1.68
N GLU A 104 14.13 9.24 0.64
CA GLU A 104 13.97 10.69 0.71
C GLU A 104 12.62 11.09 1.30
N ARG A 105 11.55 10.34 0.97
CA ARG A 105 10.19 10.60 1.42
C ARG A 105 9.85 9.94 2.76
N GLY A 106 10.80 9.27 3.40
CA GLY A 106 10.57 8.55 4.66
C GLY A 106 9.54 7.42 4.56
N ILE A 107 9.39 6.81 3.37
CA ILE A 107 8.47 5.70 3.13
C ILE A 107 9.15 4.40 3.56
N ASN A 108 9.17 4.15 4.87
CA ASN A 108 9.60 2.87 5.42
C ASN A 108 8.82 2.57 6.72
N PRO A 109 7.83 1.66 6.68
CA PRO A 109 7.01 1.35 7.85
C PRO A 109 7.78 0.67 8.98
N PHE A 110 8.98 0.12 8.72
CA PHE A 110 9.78 -0.65 9.69
C PHE A 110 11.01 0.09 10.23
N ASN A 111 11.29 1.32 9.78
CA ASN A 111 12.47 2.07 10.22
C ASN A 111 12.40 2.53 11.69
N GLY A 112 11.20 2.48 12.29
CA GLY A 112 10.92 2.86 13.68
C GLY A 112 11.04 1.72 14.69
N GLU A 113 11.28 0.48 14.25
CA GLU A 113 11.53 -0.66 15.15
C GLU A 113 12.96 -0.63 15.71
N LYS A 114 13.33 0.47 16.35
CA LYS A 114 14.15 0.35 17.56
C LYS A 114 13.19 -0.18 18.61
N HIS A 115 13.29 -1.46 18.94
CA HIS A 115 12.54 -2.09 20.01
C HIS A 115 12.47 -1.19 21.25
N SER A 116 11.39 -0.44 21.43
CA SER A 116 10.93 -0.02 22.75
C SER A 116 10.22 -1.23 23.36
N LEU A 117 10.98 -2.29 23.62
CA LEU A 117 10.65 -3.19 24.71
C LEU A 117 11.11 -2.49 26.00
N SER A 118 10.46 -1.38 26.36
CA SER A 118 10.33 -1.04 27.76
C SER A 118 9.17 -1.90 28.27
N LEU A 119 9.46 -3.17 28.54
CA LEU A 119 8.65 -3.94 29.46
C LEU A 119 8.89 -3.35 30.85
N SER A 120 7.78 -3.11 31.52
CA SER A 120 7.58 -2.78 32.93
C SER A 120 8.57 -3.44 33.88
#